data_AF-A0A7X0HVJ4-F1
#
_entry.id   AF-A0A7X0HVJ4-F1
#
_cell.length_a   1.000
_cell.length_b   1.000
_cell.length_c   1.000
_cell.angle_alpha   90.00
_cell.angle_beta   90.00
_cell.angle_gamma   90.00
#
_symmetry.space_group_name_H-M   'P 1'
#
loop_
_entity.id
_entity.type
_entity.pdbx_description
1 polymer ?
#
loop_
_entity_poly.entity_id
_entity_poly.type
_entity_poly.pdbx_seq_one_letter_code
_entity_poly.pdbx_strand_id
1 'polypeptide(L)' 'MELQYKAYEFYKRICENYGMEALNFHHFIKNVTESQLMEFCKNAQ' A
#
# COMPACT_ATOMS: atom_id res chain seq x y z
N MET A 1 8.73 3.75 9.27
CA MET A 1 7.46 3.13 9.70
C MET A 1 6.24 3.89 9.18
N GLU A 2 6.19 5.21 9.31
CA GLU A 2 5.02 6.00 8.87
C GLU A 2 4.74 5.92 7.36
N LEU A 3 5.79 5.96 6.52
CA LEU A 3 5.67 5.85 5.05
C LEU A 3 5.03 4.51 4.63
N GLN A 4 5.52 3.41 5.20
CA GLN A 4 5.03 2.06 4.92
C GLN A 4 3.55 1.91 5.28
N TYR A 5 3.14 2.50 6.40
CA TYR A 5 1.76 2.47 6.84
C TYR A 5 0.84 3.28 5.93
N LYS A 6 1.25 4.49 5.53
CA LYS A 6 0.48 5.33 4.58
C LYS A 6 0.31 4.66 3.22
N ALA A 7 1.38 4.07 2.68
CA ALA A 7 1.32 3.32 1.44
C ALA A 7 0.33 2.13 1.54
N TYR A 8 0.37 1.42 2.66
CA TYR A 8 -0.50 0.25 2.89
C TYR A 8 -1.97 0.64 3.02
N GLU A 9 -2.29 1.71 3.76
CA GLU A 9 -3.67 2.22 3.88
C GLU A 9 -4.25 2.61 2.52
N PHE A 10 -3.45 3.27 1.69
CA PHE A 10 -3.87 3.60 0.32
C PHE A 10 -4.05 2.36 -0.56
N TYR A 11 -3.12 1.40 -0.48
CA TYR A 11 -3.27 0.10 -1.14
C TYR A 11 -4.56 -0.63 -0.73
N LYS A 12 -4.89 -0.66 0.57
CA LYS A 12 -6.15 -1.27 1.04
C LYS A 12 -7.37 -0.60 0.44
N ARG A 13 -7.40 0.74 0.39
CA ARG A 13 -8.50 1.49 -0.25
C ARG A 13 -8.64 1.16 -1.74
N ILE A 14 -7.52 1.01 -2.45
CA ILE A 14 -7.54 0.55 -3.85
C ILE A 14 -8.17 -0.84 -3.92
N CYS A 15 -7.70 -1.79 -3.10
CA CYS A 15 -8.26 -3.13 -3.08
C CYS A 15 -9.79 -3.12 -2.83
N GLU A 16 -10.26 -2.35 -1.85
CA GLU A 16 -11.68 -2.20 -1.54
C GLU A 16 -12.48 -1.61 -2.72
N ASN A 17 -11.97 -0.55 -3.36
CA ASN A 17 -12.62 0.11 -4.50
C ASN A 17 -12.80 -0.82 -5.72
N TYR A 18 -11.88 -1.77 -5.90
CA TYR A 18 -11.94 -2.74 -7.00
C TYR A 18 -12.50 -4.11 -6.56
N GLY A 19 -12.98 -4.27 -5.32
CA GLY A 19 -13.52 -5.53 -4.81
C GLY A 19 -12.47 -6.65 -4.67
N MET A 20 -11.20 -6.28 -4.52
CA MET A 20 -10.07 -7.20 -4.34
C MET A 20 -9.76 -7.39 -2.85
N GLU A 21 -9.27 -8.59 -2.50
CA GLU A 21 -8.74 -8.85 -1.17
C GLU A 21 -7.33 -8.26 -1.03
N ALA A 22 -7.11 -7.48 0.03
CA ALA A 22 -5.81 -6.90 0.33
C ALA A 22 -4.89 -7.92 1.00
N LEU A 23 -3.61 -7.95 0.59
CA LEU A 23 -2.57 -8.66 1.34
C LEU A 23 -2.42 -8.09 2.75
N ASN A 24 -1.97 -8.90 3.71
CA ASN A 24 -1.59 -8.36 5.02
C ASN A 24 -0.33 -7.48 4.92
N PHE A 25 -0.17 -6.61 5.92
CA PHE A 25 0.90 -5.61 5.96
C PHE A 25 2.31 -6.21 5.75
N HIS A 26 2.59 -7.34 6.39
CA HIS A 26 3.90 -7.98 6.29
C HIS A 26 4.21 -8.44 4.86
N HIS A 27 3.25 -9.07 4.18
CA HIS A 27 3.41 -9.49 2.78
C HIS A 27 3.46 -8.31 1.82
N PHE A 28 2.68 -7.26 2.07
CA PHE A 28 2.73 -6.03 1.27
C PHE A 28 4.14 -5.43 1.30
N ILE A 29 4.71 -5.21 2.50
CA ILE A 29 6.04 -4.60 2.64
C ILE A 29 7.16 -5.49 2.07
N LYS A 30 7.03 -6.80 2.17
CA LYS A 30 8.03 -7.72 1.62
C LYS A 30 8.07 -7.70 0.08
N ASN A 31 6.94 -7.42 -0.58
CA ASN A 31 6.80 -7.51 -2.03
C ASN A 31 6.80 -6.15 -2.74
N VAL A 32 6.70 -5.05 -2.01
CA VAL A 32 6.71 -3.70 -2.59
C VAL A 32 8.13 -3.19 -2.71
N THR A 33 8.50 -2.73 -3.91
CA THR A 33 9.77 -2.04 -4.13
C THR A 33 9.72 -0.63 -3.54
N GLU A 34 10.88 -0.02 -3.27
CA GLU A 34 10.96 1.34 -2.76
C GLU A 34 10.27 2.37 -3.68
N SER A 35 10.42 2.22 -4.99
CA SER A 35 9.74 3.08 -5.98
C SER A 35 8.22 2.92 -5.92
N GLN A 36 7.70 1.70 -5.82
CA GLN A 36 6.25 1.46 -5.68
C GLN A 36 5.72 2.01 -4.35
N LEU A 37 6.49 1.86 -3.27
CA LEU A 37 6.15 2.41 -1.96
C LEU A 37 6.01 3.93 -2.02
N MET A 38 6.95 4.61 -2.69
CA MET A 38 6.90 6.05 -2.89
C MET A 38 5.68 6.47 -3.72
N GLU A 39 5.34 5.74 -4.78
CA GLU A 39 4.15 6.00 -5.58
C GLU A 39 2.86 5.84 -4.77
N PHE A 40 2.71 4.76 -4.01
CA PHE A 40 1.56 4.60 -3.12
C PHE A 40 1.46 5.74 -2.10
N CYS A 41 2.59 6.20 -1.55
CA CYS A 41 2.59 7.32 -0.60
C CYS A 41 2.22 8.67 -1.22
N LYS A 42 2.70 8.98 -2.43
CA LYS A 42 2.34 10.23 -3.12
C LYS A 42 0.84 10.29 -3.41
N ASN A 43 0.26 9.18 -3.84
CA ASN A 43 -1.16 9.09 -4.16
C ASN A 43 -2.05 8.98 -2.90
N ALA A 44 -1.46 8.80 -1.72
CA ALA A 44 -2.17 8.80 -0.44
C ALA A 44 -2.41 10.21 0.14
N GLN A 45 -1.91 11.27 -0.51
CA GLN A 45 -2.03 12.67 -0.07
C GLN A 45 -3.31 13.35 -0.55
#